data_AF-L8YC11-F1
#
_entry.id   AF-L8YC11-F1
#
_cell.length_a   1.000
_cell.length_b   1.000
_cell.length_c   1.000
_cell.angle_alpha   90.00
_cell.angle_beta   90.00
_cell.angle_gamma   90.00
#
_symmetry.space_group_name_H-M   'P 1'
#
loop_
_entity.id
_entity.type
_entity.pdbx_description
1 polymer ?
#
loop_
_entity_poly.entity_id
_entity_poly.type
_entity_poly.pdbx_seq_one_letter_code
_entity_poly.pdbx_strand_id
1 'polypeptide(L)'
;MTAAAGSACRAALPLLLGTLLAPGGAYVLDDSDGLGREFDGIGAVSGGGPNFGASLHILKVEIGGDGQTTDGTEPSHMHYALDENYFRGYEWWLMKEAKKRNPNITLIGLPWSFPGWLGKGFNWPYVNLELTAYYVVTWIAGAKHYHDLDIDYVGVLRKMLNYQGFQKVKIIASDNLWEPISASMLLDSELLKVIDVIGAHYPGTYSVRDAKLTGKKLWSSEDFSTLNSDVGAGCWGRILNQNYINGYMTSTIAWNLVASYYEQLPYGRCGLLTAQEPWSGHYVVESPIWVSGRKGSYSLPPKSQPFPLSYKDDFNVDYPFFSEAPNFADQTGVFEYFMNIEDPGEHRFTLRQVLNQRPITWAADASNTISIIGDYKWLGYFCSGKLNDKSLWTDILVPFPKNGWAAIGTHSFEFAQFDNFHVEAAR
;
A
#
# COMPACT_ATOMS: atom_id res chain seq x y z
N MET A 1 -18.91 32.30 79.18
CA MET A 1 -17.64 32.70 78.55
C MET A 1 -17.31 31.63 77.52
N THR A 2 -17.57 31.93 76.24
CA THR A 2 -16.56 32.08 75.16
C THR A 2 -16.07 30.72 74.64
N ALA A 3 -16.49 30.31 73.43
CA ALA A 3 -15.74 30.46 72.15
C ALA A 3 -14.84 29.23 71.92
N ALA A 4 -14.60 28.68 70.73
CA ALA A 4 -15.09 28.88 69.37
C ALA A 4 -14.80 27.60 68.57
N ALA A 5 -15.58 27.38 67.51
CA ALA A 5 -15.29 26.40 66.46
C ALA A 5 -14.10 26.86 65.59
N GLY A 6 -13.34 25.90 65.06
CA GLY A 6 -12.28 26.12 64.06
C GLY A 6 -12.09 24.88 63.18
N SER A 7 -12.41 25.04 61.90
CA SER A 7 -12.48 24.04 60.83
C SER A 7 -11.13 23.78 60.15
N ALA A 8 -10.91 22.55 59.66
CA ALA A 8 -10.04 22.28 58.52
C ALA A 8 -10.53 21.06 57.70
N CYS A 9 -11.54 21.33 56.87
CA CYS A 9 -11.65 20.99 55.45
C CYS A 9 -11.05 19.65 54.93
N ARG A 10 -11.93 18.70 54.59
CA ARG A 10 -11.79 17.84 53.41
C ARG A 10 -13.07 17.96 52.59
N ALA A 11 -13.07 18.94 51.69
CA ALA A 11 -14.10 19.07 50.66
C ALA A 11 -13.91 17.93 49.65
N ALA A 12 -14.99 17.21 49.37
CA ALA A 12 -15.11 16.35 48.22
C ALA A 12 -14.88 17.19 46.96
N LEU A 13 -13.91 16.79 46.13
CA LEU A 13 -13.78 17.33 44.78
C LEU A 13 -14.94 16.76 43.94
N PRO A 14 -15.91 17.58 43.49
CA PRO A 14 -16.88 17.12 42.52
C PRO A 14 -16.14 17.00 41.18
N LEU A 15 -16.35 15.87 40.50
CA LEU A 15 -16.06 15.73 39.08
C LEU A 15 -16.75 16.90 38.35
N LEU A 16 -15.98 17.88 37.88
CA LEU A 16 -16.45 18.86 36.93
C LEU A 16 -16.60 18.12 35.59
N LEU A 17 -17.79 17.56 35.38
CA LEU A 17 -18.26 17.19 34.05
C LEU A 17 -18.42 18.51 33.29
N GLY A 18 -17.42 18.87 32.49
CA GLY A 18 -17.52 19.96 31.54
C GLY A 18 -18.53 19.60 30.46
N THR A 19 -19.81 19.75 30.75
CA THR A 19 -20.85 19.85 29.74
C THR A 19 -20.62 21.15 28.98
N LEU A 20 -19.88 21.08 27.86
CA LEU A 20 -20.07 22.05 26.80
C LEU A 20 -21.53 21.90 26.34
N LEU A 21 -22.35 22.85 26.79
CA LEU A 21 -23.68 23.09 26.28
C LEU A 21 -23.56 23.44 24.79
N ALA A 22 -23.68 22.43 23.93
CA ALA A 22 -24.16 22.66 22.57
C ALA A 22 -25.60 23.19 22.68
N PRO A 23 -25.99 24.24 21.94
CA PRO A 23 -27.38 24.69 21.94
C PRO A 23 -28.26 23.52 21.47
N GLY A 24 -29.30 23.18 22.25
CA GLY A 24 -30.21 22.08 21.95
C GLY A 24 -30.97 22.32 20.65
N GLY A 25 -30.46 21.77 19.56
CA GLY A 25 -31.18 21.61 18.30
C GLY A 25 -31.79 20.21 18.21
N ALA A 26 -32.99 20.09 17.64
CA ALA A 26 -33.56 18.81 17.27
C ALA A 26 -33.04 18.41 15.88
N TYR A 27 -32.51 17.20 15.73
CA TYR A 27 -32.10 16.62 14.45
C TYR A 27 -33.18 15.64 14.01
N VAL A 28 -33.83 15.92 12.87
CA VAL A 28 -34.85 15.02 12.29
C VAL A 28 -34.15 13.97 11.44
N LEU A 29 -34.46 12.70 11.68
CA LEU A 29 -34.08 11.58 10.83
C LEU A 29 -35.37 11.07 10.17
N ASP A 30 -35.46 11.16 8.84
CA ASP A 30 -36.67 10.85 8.07
C ASP A 30 -36.28 10.29 6.70
N ASP A 31 -37.08 9.35 6.21
CA ASP A 31 -36.99 8.75 4.87
C ASP A 31 -38.27 8.96 4.04
N SER A 32 -39.23 9.75 4.55
CA SER A 32 -40.54 9.98 3.91
C SER A 32 -40.45 10.64 2.52
N ASP A 33 -39.45 11.49 2.31
CA ASP A 33 -39.14 12.13 1.01
C ASP A 33 -38.13 11.33 0.16
N GLY A 34 -37.84 10.09 0.55
CA GLY A 34 -36.89 9.20 -0.10
C GLY A 34 -35.51 9.16 0.58
N LEU A 35 -34.60 8.42 -0.04
CA LEU A 35 -33.26 8.17 0.50
C LEU A 35 -32.19 9.07 -0.15
N GLY A 36 -31.08 9.23 0.57
CA GLY A 36 -29.85 9.83 0.04
C GLY A 36 -29.14 8.92 -0.98
N ARG A 37 -27.85 9.19 -1.23
CA ARG A 37 -27.06 8.34 -2.13
C ARG A 37 -26.77 6.99 -1.49
N GLU A 38 -26.68 5.96 -2.32
CA GLU A 38 -26.25 4.62 -1.91
C GLU A 38 -24.81 4.66 -1.37
N PHE A 39 -24.58 4.03 -0.23
CA PHE A 39 -23.26 3.86 0.38
C PHE A 39 -22.48 2.73 -0.31
N ASP A 40 -21.23 2.99 -0.67
CA ASP A 40 -20.40 2.09 -1.49
C ASP A 40 -19.33 1.31 -0.70
N GLY A 41 -19.11 1.65 0.57
CA GLY A 41 -18.14 0.97 1.44
C GLY A 41 -17.00 1.86 1.92
N ILE A 42 -16.33 1.40 2.98
CA ILE A 42 -15.05 1.94 3.47
C ILE A 42 -13.95 0.94 3.16
N GLY A 43 -12.82 1.43 2.64
CA GLY A 43 -11.68 0.60 2.28
C GLY A 43 -10.35 1.07 2.83
N ALA A 44 -9.33 0.29 2.55
CA ALA A 44 -7.94 0.70 2.61
C ALA A 44 -7.18 0.12 1.42
N VAL A 45 -6.01 0.70 1.16
CA VAL A 45 -5.06 0.14 0.20
C VAL A 45 -4.34 -1.02 0.91
N SER A 46 -4.64 -2.27 0.53
CA SER A 46 -4.50 -3.53 1.28
C SER A 46 -5.69 -3.81 2.27
N GLY A 47 -6.22 -5.04 2.53
CA GLY A 47 -7.44 -5.15 3.37
C GLY A 47 -7.87 -6.51 3.95
N GLY A 48 -8.49 -6.51 5.15
CA GLY A 48 -8.94 -7.68 5.93
C GLY A 48 -10.46 -7.76 6.21
N GLY A 49 -10.95 -8.98 6.50
CA GLY A 49 -12.38 -9.36 6.43
C GLY A 49 -13.31 -9.08 7.65
N PRO A 50 -14.52 -9.68 7.72
CA PRO A 50 -15.70 -9.12 8.38
C PRO A 50 -15.90 -9.59 9.83
N ASN A 51 -16.70 -8.83 10.59
CA ASN A 51 -17.13 -9.10 11.98
C ASN A 51 -16.01 -9.14 13.03
N PHE A 52 -14.83 -8.60 12.70
CA PHE A 52 -13.70 -8.41 13.60
C PHE A 52 -12.82 -7.24 13.12
N GLY A 53 -12.18 -6.51 14.04
CA GLY A 53 -11.25 -5.42 13.71
C GLY A 53 -11.88 -4.32 12.82
N ALA A 54 -11.16 -3.92 11.76
CA ALA A 54 -11.60 -2.86 10.84
C ALA A 54 -12.74 -3.28 9.90
N SER A 55 -12.89 -4.58 9.61
CA SER A 55 -13.99 -5.12 8.77
C SER A 55 -14.21 -4.36 7.46
N LEU A 56 -13.15 -4.25 6.64
CA LEU A 56 -13.17 -3.43 5.44
C LEU A 56 -14.09 -3.99 4.35
N HIS A 57 -14.72 -3.09 3.60
CA HIS A 57 -15.61 -3.40 2.47
C HIS A 57 -14.87 -3.43 1.14
N ILE A 58 -13.80 -2.64 1.03
CA ILE A 58 -13.02 -2.46 -0.20
C ILE A 58 -11.54 -2.72 0.12
N LEU A 59 -10.89 -3.47 -0.77
CA LEU A 59 -9.46 -3.68 -0.83
C LEU A 59 -8.96 -3.16 -2.18
N LYS A 60 -8.17 -2.09 -2.15
CA LYS A 60 -7.46 -1.55 -3.34
C LYS A 60 -6.00 -1.99 -3.29
N VAL A 61 -5.47 -2.52 -4.39
CA VAL A 61 -4.07 -2.98 -4.50
C VAL A 61 -3.37 -2.29 -5.67
N GLU A 62 -2.05 -2.13 -5.56
CA GLU A 62 -1.23 -1.72 -6.69
C GLU A 62 -1.17 -2.87 -7.73
N ILE A 63 -1.22 -2.50 -9.01
CA ILE A 63 -0.75 -3.34 -10.11
C ILE A 63 0.73 -3.03 -10.28
N GLY A 64 1.59 -3.83 -9.66
CA GLY A 64 3.04 -3.61 -9.62
C GLY A 64 3.62 -3.32 -11.01
N GLY A 65 4.50 -2.33 -11.08
CA GLY A 65 5.04 -1.80 -12.33
C GLY A 65 6.56 -1.75 -12.40
N ASP A 66 7.25 -2.42 -11.48
CA ASP A 66 8.72 -2.48 -11.33
C ASP A 66 9.40 -1.17 -10.89
N GLY A 67 8.66 -0.08 -10.77
CA GLY A 67 9.16 1.23 -10.33
C GLY A 67 8.85 1.53 -8.87
N GLN A 68 9.56 2.52 -8.32
CA GLN A 68 9.34 3.03 -6.96
C GLN A 68 8.00 3.78 -6.85
N THR A 69 7.19 3.42 -5.86
CA THR A 69 5.81 3.94 -5.70
C THR A 69 5.48 4.50 -4.32
N THR A 70 6.44 4.61 -3.40
CA THR A 70 6.59 5.56 -2.26
C THR A 70 7.59 4.99 -1.23
N ASP A 71 7.38 3.73 -0.84
CA ASP A 71 8.12 3.00 0.20
C ASP A 71 8.92 1.81 -0.33
N GLY A 72 8.88 1.61 -1.65
CA GLY A 72 9.53 0.51 -2.34
C GLY A 72 9.03 0.35 -3.77
N THR A 73 9.56 -0.66 -4.45
CA THR A 73 9.07 -1.13 -5.75
C THR A 73 8.18 -2.35 -5.58
N GLU A 74 7.14 -2.48 -6.42
CA GLU A 74 6.36 -3.72 -6.51
C GLU A 74 6.56 -4.43 -7.86
N PRO A 75 6.77 -5.77 -7.85
CA PRO A 75 7.09 -6.52 -9.05
C PRO A 75 5.90 -6.64 -10.00
N SER A 76 6.13 -6.36 -11.27
CA SER A 76 5.17 -6.52 -12.35
C SER A 76 4.93 -7.98 -12.70
N HIS A 77 3.71 -8.28 -13.17
CA HIS A 77 3.43 -9.56 -13.81
C HIS A 77 4.10 -9.71 -15.19
N MET A 78 4.67 -8.64 -15.77
CA MET A 78 5.39 -8.67 -17.05
C MET A 78 6.66 -7.78 -17.04
N HIS A 79 7.77 -8.26 -16.48
CA HIS A 79 9.04 -7.50 -16.47
C HIS A 79 9.52 -7.16 -17.89
N TYR A 80 9.25 -8.06 -18.85
CA TYR A 80 9.62 -7.91 -20.25
C TYR A 80 8.43 -8.20 -21.17
N ALA A 81 8.55 -7.83 -22.45
CA ALA A 81 7.45 -7.89 -23.43
C ALA A 81 6.83 -9.29 -23.65
N LEU A 82 7.54 -10.37 -23.34
CA LEU A 82 7.10 -11.76 -23.51
C LEU A 82 7.10 -12.54 -22.18
N ASP A 83 7.28 -11.84 -21.06
CA ASP A 83 7.25 -12.40 -19.72
C ASP A 83 5.83 -12.28 -19.15
N GLU A 84 5.32 -13.37 -18.57
CA GLU A 84 4.07 -13.38 -17.81
C GLU A 84 4.24 -14.25 -16.56
N ASN A 85 4.12 -13.66 -15.38
CA ASN A 85 4.13 -14.38 -14.11
C ASN A 85 3.15 -13.75 -13.12
N TYR A 86 2.13 -14.52 -12.75
CA TYR A 86 1.06 -14.07 -11.86
C TYR A 86 1.27 -14.52 -10.41
N PHE A 87 2.50 -14.86 -10.02
CA PHE A 87 2.84 -15.34 -8.67
C PHE A 87 3.91 -14.49 -7.98
N ARG A 88 4.27 -13.35 -8.57
CA ARG A 88 5.20 -12.38 -7.97
C ARG A 88 4.52 -11.50 -6.93
N GLY A 89 5.32 -11.01 -5.99
CA GLY A 89 4.87 -10.09 -4.95
C GLY A 89 3.88 -10.73 -3.98
N TYR A 90 3.15 -9.89 -3.26
CA TYR A 90 2.29 -10.30 -2.15
C TYR A 90 0.80 -9.96 -2.35
N GLU A 91 0.46 -9.13 -3.33
CA GLU A 91 -0.91 -8.65 -3.53
C GLU A 91 -1.90 -9.77 -3.90
N TRP A 92 -1.46 -10.76 -4.68
CA TRP A 92 -2.26 -11.96 -4.97
C TRP A 92 -2.62 -12.73 -3.70
N TRP A 93 -1.63 -12.94 -2.83
CA TRP A 93 -1.82 -13.62 -1.55
C TRP A 93 -2.78 -12.82 -0.66
N LEU A 94 -2.58 -11.51 -0.58
CA LEU A 94 -3.39 -10.63 0.25
C LEU A 94 -4.85 -10.62 -0.20
N MET A 95 -5.12 -10.46 -1.50
CA MET A 95 -6.48 -10.51 -2.03
C MET A 95 -7.17 -11.85 -1.73
N LYS A 96 -6.45 -12.98 -1.84
CA LYS A 96 -6.96 -14.30 -1.45
C LYS A 96 -7.29 -14.38 0.03
N GLU A 97 -6.41 -13.88 0.90
CA GLU A 97 -6.64 -13.88 2.34
C GLU A 97 -7.81 -12.96 2.73
N ALA A 98 -8.00 -11.84 2.02
CA ALA A 98 -9.13 -10.94 2.17
C ALA A 98 -10.45 -11.61 1.76
N LYS A 99 -10.52 -12.19 0.55
CA LYS A 99 -11.69 -12.92 0.03
C LYS A 99 -12.06 -14.12 0.89
N LYS A 100 -11.07 -14.86 1.40
CA LYS A 100 -11.28 -15.99 2.32
C LYS A 100 -12.02 -15.57 3.59
N ARG A 101 -11.76 -14.35 4.07
CA ARG A 101 -12.43 -13.81 5.27
C ARG A 101 -13.74 -13.12 4.90
N ASN A 102 -13.75 -12.29 3.87
CA ASN A 102 -14.91 -11.59 3.33
C ASN A 102 -15.08 -11.91 1.83
N PRO A 103 -15.87 -12.92 1.45
CA PRO A 103 -16.10 -13.25 0.04
C PRO A 103 -16.71 -12.09 -0.78
N ASN A 104 -17.40 -11.17 -0.09
CA ASN A 104 -18.05 -10.00 -0.69
C ASN A 104 -17.16 -8.74 -0.69
N ILE A 105 -15.87 -8.83 -0.31
CA ILE A 105 -14.99 -7.66 -0.37
C ILE A 105 -14.83 -7.22 -1.82
N THR A 106 -14.95 -5.91 -2.07
CA THR A 106 -14.70 -5.30 -3.38
C THR A 106 -13.20 -5.22 -3.62
N LEU A 107 -12.73 -5.72 -4.78
CA LEU A 107 -11.31 -5.65 -5.18
C LEU A 107 -11.09 -4.58 -6.26
N ILE A 108 -10.08 -3.73 -6.06
CA ILE A 108 -9.69 -2.68 -7.00
C ILE A 108 -8.22 -2.82 -7.35
N GLY A 109 -7.87 -2.79 -8.64
CA GLY A 109 -6.49 -2.71 -9.12
C GLY A 109 -6.20 -1.36 -9.79
N LEU A 110 -5.07 -0.73 -9.46
CA LEU A 110 -4.62 0.51 -10.11
C LEU A 110 -3.08 0.46 -10.32
N PRO A 111 -2.53 0.84 -11.47
CA PRO A 111 -1.09 0.94 -11.67
C PRO A 111 -0.55 2.31 -11.25
N TRP A 112 0.63 2.34 -10.63
CA TRP A 112 1.37 3.57 -10.31
C TRP A 112 2.52 3.77 -11.29
N SER A 113 3.31 2.72 -11.50
CA SER A 113 4.38 2.64 -12.50
C SER A 113 4.03 1.61 -13.59
N PHE A 114 4.87 1.51 -14.62
CA PHE A 114 4.73 0.49 -15.67
C PHE A 114 6.10 -0.04 -16.11
N PRO A 115 6.24 -1.31 -16.51
CA PRO A 115 7.48 -1.82 -17.10
C PRO A 115 7.91 -0.99 -18.31
N GLY A 116 9.21 -0.66 -18.39
CA GLY A 116 9.70 0.34 -19.35
C GLY A 116 9.49 -0.06 -20.82
N TRP A 117 9.35 -1.35 -21.12
CA TRP A 117 9.17 -1.86 -22.48
C TRP A 117 7.83 -1.42 -23.10
N LEU A 118 6.84 -1.09 -22.27
CA LEU A 118 5.54 -0.56 -22.68
C LEU A 118 5.66 0.84 -23.30
N GLY A 119 6.65 1.63 -22.85
CA GLY A 119 6.86 3.00 -23.30
C GLY A 119 7.52 3.12 -24.68
N LYS A 120 7.97 2.01 -25.29
CA LYS A 120 8.61 1.97 -26.62
C LYS A 120 9.72 3.02 -26.81
N GLY A 121 10.53 3.23 -25.77
CA GLY A 121 11.64 4.19 -25.75
C GLY A 121 11.30 5.55 -25.11
N PHE A 122 10.06 5.77 -24.70
CA PHE A 122 9.64 6.96 -23.96
C PHE A 122 9.24 6.60 -22.52
N ASN A 123 9.40 7.55 -21.59
CA ASN A 123 8.88 7.45 -20.23
C ASN A 123 7.39 7.84 -20.20
N TRP A 124 6.54 7.16 -20.98
CA TRP A 124 5.12 7.51 -21.13
C TRP A 124 4.25 6.29 -21.46
N PRO A 125 3.21 5.96 -20.66
CA PRO A 125 2.43 4.73 -20.84
C PRO A 125 1.41 4.83 -21.98
N TYR A 126 1.15 6.03 -22.51
CA TYR A 126 0.14 6.23 -23.56
C TYR A 126 0.72 6.29 -24.98
N VAL A 127 1.97 5.86 -25.17
CA VAL A 127 2.58 5.73 -26.51
C VAL A 127 1.83 4.71 -27.37
N ASN A 128 1.40 3.59 -26.77
CA ASN A 128 0.54 2.61 -27.42
C ASN A 128 -0.59 2.20 -26.47
N LEU A 129 -1.77 2.81 -26.67
CA LEU A 129 -2.94 2.61 -25.82
C LEU A 129 -3.41 1.15 -25.78
N GLU A 130 -3.34 0.43 -26.90
CA GLU A 130 -3.78 -0.96 -26.96
C GLU A 130 -2.83 -1.89 -26.21
N LEU A 131 -1.52 -1.61 -26.28
CA LEU A 131 -0.51 -2.39 -25.57
C LEU A 131 -0.60 -2.19 -24.05
N THR A 132 -0.75 -0.94 -23.60
CA THR A 132 -0.90 -0.64 -22.17
C THR A 132 -2.22 -1.17 -21.63
N ALA A 133 -3.30 -1.09 -22.40
CA ALA A 133 -4.57 -1.71 -22.02
C ALA A 133 -4.46 -3.24 -21.97
N TYR A 134 -3.73 -3.86 -22.89
CA TYR A 134 -3.46 -5.31 -22.86
C TYR A 134 -2.70 -5.71 -21.59
N TYR A 135 -1.66 -4.96 -21.20
CA TYR A 135 -0.93 -5.18 -19.96
C TYR A 135 -1.83 -5.17 -18.71
N VAL A 136 -2.72 -4.19 -18.58
CA VAL A 136 -3.62 -4.13 -17.42
C VAL A 136 -4.69 -5.23 -17.47
N VAL A 137 -5.23 -5.54 -18.66
CA VAL A 137 -6.28 -6.56 -18.79
C VAL A 137 -5.74 -7.98 -18.59
N THR A 138 -4.48 -8.24 -18.95
CA THR A 138 -3.82 -9.52 -18.65
C THR A 138 -3.65 -9.72 -17.14
N TRP A 139 -3.34 -8.66 -16.38
CA TRP A 139 -3.34 -8.73 -14.90
C TRP A 139 -4.70 -9.17 -14.34
N ILE A 140 -5.81 -8.59 -14.84
CA ILE A 140 -7.17 -8.97 -14.43
C ILE A 140 -7.48 -10.43 -14.81
N ALA A 141 -7.11 -10.83 -16.02
CA ALA A 141 -7.31 -12.20 -16.47
C ALA A 141 -6.50 -13.20 -15.62
N GLY A 142 -5.26 -12.85 -15.27
CA GLY A 142 -4.41 -13.63 -14.39
C GLY A 142 -4.97 -13.75 -12.97
N ALA A 143 -5.51 -12.67 -12.43
CA ALA A 143 -6.20 -12.66 -11.13
C ALA A 143 -7.29 -13.75 -11.09
N LYS A 144 -8.12 -13.81 -12.13
CA LYS A 144 -9.19 -14.81 -12.21
C LYS A 144 -8.65 -16.22 -12.48
N HIS A 145 -7.77 -16.37 -13.47
CA HIS A 145 -7.32 -17.68 -13.93
C HIS A 145 -6.47 -18.43 -12.90
N TYR A 146 -5.54 -17.73 -12.24
CA TYR A 146 -4.56 -18.35 -11.33
C TYR A 146 -4.96 -18.28 -9.86
N HIS A 147 -5.84 -17.34 -9.48
CA HIS A 147 -6.18 -17.10 -8.06
C HIS A 147 -7.68 -17.12 -7.75
N ASP A 148 -8.54 -17.33 -8.77
CA ASP A 148 -10.00 -17.24 -8.65
C ASP A 148 -10.49 -15.91 -8.05
N LEU A 149 -9.82 -14.81 -8.40
CA LEU A 149 -10.17 -13.47 -7.95
C LEU A 149 -10.93 -12.71 -9.04
N ASP A 150 -12.15 -12.29 -8.74
CA ASP A 150 -12.90 -11.34 -9.56
C ASP A 150 -12.54 -9.91 -9.14
N ILE A 151 -11.94 -9.15 -10.07
CA ILE A 151 -11.60 -7.74 -9.87
C ILE A 151 -12.83 -6.89 -10.20
N ASP A 152 -13.26 -6.04 -9.27
CA ASP A 152 -14.50 -5.26 -9.42
C ASP A 152 -14.27 -3.92 -10.12
N TYR A 153 -13.15 -3.25 -9.83
CA TYR A 153 -12.80 -1.94 -10.40
C TYR A 153 -11.34 -1.88 -10.89
N VAL A 154 -11.12 -1.08 -11.94
CA VAL A 154 -9.79 -0.79 -12.47
C VAL A 154 -9.69 0.63 -13.04
N GLY A 155 -8.49 1.22 -13.03
CA GLY A 155 -8.19 2.46 -13.76
C GLY A 155 -7.65 2.20 -15.17
N VAL A 156 -8.49 1.83 -16.16
CA VAL A 156 -8.05 1.60 -17.56
C VAL A 156 -9.16 1.83 -18.61
N LEU A 157 -8.83 1.62 -19.90
CA LEU A 157 -9.68 1.80 -21.08
C LEU A 157 -10.74 0.68 -21.27
N ARG A 158 -12.01 1.09 -21.42
CA ARG A 158 -13.21 0.22 -21.59
C ARG A 158 -13.15 -0.76 -22.77
N LYS A 159 -12.59 -0.34 -23.92
CA LYS A 159 -12.61 -1.11 -25.17
C LYS A 159 -11.93 -2.49 -25.00
N MET A 160 -10.77 -2.53 -24.35
CA MET A 160 -10.00 -3.76 -24.17
C MET A 160 -10.66 -4.69 -23.15
N LEU A 161 -11.21 -4.16 -22.05
CA LEU A 161 -11.98 -4.95 -21.09
C LEU A 161 -13.16 -5.66 -21.77
N ASN A 162 -13.89 -4.96 -22.64
CA ASN A 162 -15.01 -5.55 -23.38
C ASN A 162 -14.56 -6.64 -24.35
N TYR A 163 -13.45 -6.42 -25.07
CA TYR A 163 -12.90 -7.39 -26.01
C TYR A 163 -12.49 -8.71 -25.33
N GLN A 164 -11.96 -8.64 -24.10
CA GLN A 164 -11.55 -9.79 -23.31
C GLN A 164 -12.67 -10.40 -22.44
N GLY A 165 -13.92 -9.96 -22.60
CA GLY A 165 -15.05 -10.54 -21.86
C GLY A 165 -15.24 -10.01 -20.43
N PHE A 166 -14.57 -8.91 -20.06
CA PHE A 166 -14.66 -8.29 -18.73
C PHE A 166 -15.69 -7.15 -18.70
N GLN A 167 -16.89 -7.34 -19.27
CA GLN A 167 -17.91 -6.28 -19.32
C GLN A 167 -18.41 -5.85 -17.93
N LYS A 168 -18.24 -6.71 -16.91
CA LYS A 168 -18.66 -6.46 -15.53
C LYS A 168 -17.66 -5.63 -14.71
N VAL A 169 -16.39 -5.61 -15.10
CA VAL A 169 -15.36 -4.81 -14.40
C VAL A 169 -15.64 -3.34 -14.65
N LYS A 170 -15.73 -2.55 -13.58
CA LYS A 170 -16.06 -1.14 -13.62
C LYS A 170 -14.80 -0.27 -13.72
N ILE A 171 -14.96 0.95 -14.21
CA ILE A 171 -13.86 1.92 -14.34
C ILE A 171 -14.01 3.03 -13.29
N ILE A 172 -12.96 3.19 -12.48
CA ILE A 172 -12.76 4.35 -11.61
C ILE A 172 -11.73 5.26 -12.26
N ALA A 173 -12.03 6.56 -12.33
CA ALA A 173 -11.13 7.55 -12.90
C ALA A 173 -11.18 8.88 -12.13
N SER A 174 -10.12 9.69 -12.12
CA SER A 174 -8.78 9.41 -12.64
C SER A 174 -7.76 9.14 -11.53
N ASP A 175 -8.22 8.88 -10.30
CA ASP A 175 -7.36 8.73 -9.12
C ASP A 175 -6.36 9.88 -9.00
N ASN A 176 -6.90 11.10 -9.04
CA ASN A 176 -6.15 12.35 -8.94
C ASN A 176 -7.07 13.44 -8.37
N LEU A 177 -6.99 14.69 -8.84
CA LEU A 177 -7.94 15.74 -8.50
C LEU A 177 -9.30 15.52 -9.19
N TRP A 178 -10.32 16.24 -8.73
CA TRP A 178 -11.65 16.24 -9.35
C TRP A 178 -11.63 16.69 -10.82
N GLU A 179 -10.69 17.54 -11.19
CA GLU A 179 -10.48 18.02 -12.56
C GLU A 179 -9.15 17.50 -13.11
N PRO A 180 -9.05 17.28 -14.44
CA PRO A 180 -10.02 17.65 -15.48
C PRO A 180 -11.12 16.62 -15.74
N ILE A 181 -11.12 15.47 -15.05
CA ILE A 181 -11.99 14.33 -15.41
C ILE A 181 -13.48 14.66 -15.32
N SER A 182 -13.89 15.47 -14.34
CA SER A 182 -15.27 15.88 -14.16
C SER A 182 -15.77 16.72 -15.34
N ALA A 183 -15.02 17.78 -15.70
CA ALA A 183 -15.35 18.61 -16.85
C ALA A 183 -15.28 17.81 -18.17
N SER A 184 -14.28 16.95 -18.36
CA SER A 184 -14.15 16.11 -19.56
C SER A 184 -15.37 15.23 -19.78
N MET A 185 -15.92 14.62 -18.74
CA MET A 185 -17.14 13.79 -18.86
C MET A 185 -18.40 14.61 -19.22
N LEU A 186 -18.49 15.87 -18.80
CA LEU A 186 -19.62 16.72 -19.19
C LEU A 186 -19.54 17.13 -20.67
N LEU A 187 -18.34 17.15 -21.24
CA LEU A 187 -18.08 17.50 -22.65
C LEU A 187 -18.06 16.28 -23.58
N ASP A 188 -17.83 15.08 -23.06
CA ASP A 188 -17.75 13.83 -23.82
C ASP A 188 -18.72 12.78 -23.26
N SER A 189 -19.84 12.59 -23.95
CA SER A 189 -20.86 11.62 -23.56
C SER A 189 -20.39 10.16 -23.64
N GLU A 190 -19.40 9.84 -24.48
CA GLU A 190 -18.83 8.49 -24.54
C GLU A 190 -17.93 8.25 -23.34
N LEU A 191 -17.13 9.25 -22.95
CA LEU A 191 -16.34 9.19 -21.72
C LEU A 191 -17.23 9.05 -20.47
N LEU A 192 -18.31 9.83 -20.40
CA LEU A 192 -19.30 9.72 -19.32
C LEU A 192 -19.96 8.33 -19.26
N LYS A 193 -20.19 7.67 -20.40
CA LYS A 193 -20.80 6.33 -20.43
C LYS A 193 -19.85 5.26 -19.87
N VAL A 194 -18.56 5.38 -20.14
CA VAL A 194 -17.60 4.32 -19.80
C VAL A 194 -17.03 4.42 -18.38
N ILE A 195 -17.06 5.59 -17.76
CA ILE A 195 -16.60 5.77 -16.37
C ILE A 195 -17.75 5.49 -15.40
N ASP A 196 -17.52 4.63 -14.41
CA ASP A 196 -18.53 4.27 -13.41
C ASP A 196 -18.44 5.17 -12.16
N VAL A 197 -17.23 5.54 -11.76
CA VAL A 197 -16.92 6.27 -10.51
C VAL A 197 -15.89 7.36 -10.77
N ILE A 198 -16.08 8.54 -10.17
CA ILE A 198 -15.03 9.55 -10.04
C ILE A 198 -14.27 9.30 -8.73
N GLY A 199 -13.02 8.86 -8.83
CA GLY A 199 -12.10 8.72 -7.70
C GLY A 199 -11.18 9.92 -7.60
N ALA A 200 -11.28 10.65 -6.48
CA ALA A 200 -10.41 11.79 -6.18
C ALA A 200 -9.55 11.55 -4.93
N HIS A 201 -8.35 12.13 -4.92
CA HIS A 201 -7.38 12.01 -3.83
C HIS A 201 -7.42 13.24 -2.92
N TYR A 202 -7.33 13.00 -1.61
CA TYR A 202 -7.24 14.02 -0.56
C TYR A 202 -8.19 15.22 -0.75
N PRO A 203 -9.51 14.99 -0.97
CA PRO A 203 -10.44 16.03 -1.42
C PRO A 203 -10.77 17.10 -0.37
N GLY A 204 -10.24 16.98 0.85
CA GLY A 204 -10.53 17.91 1.94
C GLY A 204 -12.02 17.94 2.30
N THR A 205 -12.72 16.81 2.15
CA THR A 205 -14.18 16.64 2.33
C THR A 205 -15.09 17.25 1.27
N TYR A 206 -14.59 17.99 0.29
CA TYR A 206 -15.42 18.67 -0.71
C TYR A 206 -15.27 18.08 -2.11
N SER A 207 -16.36 18.11 -2.88
CA SER A 207 -16.36 17.87 -4.32
C SER A 207 -16.71 19.13 -5.11
N VAL A 208 -16.38 19.13 -6.39
CA VAL A 208 -16.61 20.28 -7.29
C VAL A 208 -17.97 20.21 -7.98
N ARG A 209 -18.40 21.34 -8.56
CA ARG A 209 -19.69 21.45 -9.27
C ARG A 209 -19.81 20.42 -10.40
N ASP A 210 -18.78 20.30 -11.22
CA ASP A 210 -18.83 19.47 -12.43
C ASP A 210 -18.93 17.98 -12.07
N ALA A 211 -18.22 17.54 -11.02
CA ALA A 211 -18.34 16.19 -10.47
C ALA A 211 -19.79 15.86 -10.07
N LYS A 212 -20.48 16.80 -9.40
CA LYS A 212 -21.89 16.63 -9.00
C LYS A 212 -22.82 16.56 -10.20
N LEU A 213 -22.57 17.36 -11.23
CA LEU A 213 -23.39 17.42 -12.45
C LEU A 213 -23.31 16.14 -13.29
N THR A 214 -22.22 15.37 -13.18
CA THR A 214 -22.08 14.10 -13.92
C THR A 214 -23.09 13.03 -13.46
N GLY A 215 -23.64 13.16 -12.25
CA GLY A 215 -24.50 12.14 -11.64
C GLY A 215 -23.78 10.83 -11.24
N LYS A 216 -22.45 10.78 -11.37
CA LYS A 216 -21.65 9.60 -11.02
C LYS A 216 -21.49 9.43 -9.50
N LYS A 217 -21.12 8.21 -9.11
CA LYS A 217 -20.60 7.94 -7.76
C LYS A 217 -19.29 8.71 -7.60
N LEU A 218 -19.12 9.34 -6.44
CA LEU A 218 -17.95 10.16 -6.12
C LEU A 218 -17.26 9.51 -4.93
N TRP A 219 -16.00 9.14 -5.06
CA TRP A 219 -15.25 8.48 -3.98
C TRP A 219 -14.02 9.31 -3.62
N SER A 220 -13.70 9.36 -2.33
CA SER A 220 -12.34 9.68 -1.89
C SER A 220 -11.54 8.38 -2.07
N SER A 221 -10.95 8.19 -3.26
CA SER A 221 -10.29 6.94 -3.66
C SER A 221 -8.89 6.78 -3.07
N GLU A 222 -8.39 7.84 -2.43
CA GLU A 222 -7.21 7.86 -1.57
C GLU A 222 -7.33 9.01 -0.56
N ASP A 223 -7.23 8.69 0.73
CA ASP A 223 -7.32 9.64 1.85
C ASP A 223 -6.51 9.12 3.06
N PHE A 224 -6.65 9.76 4.22
CA PHE A 224 -5.92 9.43 5.46
C PHE A 224 -4.43 9.84 5.44
N SER A 225 -3.51 8.98 4.98
CA SER A 225 -2.06 9.23 4.89
C SER A 225 -1.48 10.01 6.08
N THR A 226 -1.91 9.64 7.30
CA THR A 226 -1.57 10.33 8.53
C THR A 226 -1.07 9.32 9.55
N LEU A 227 -0.08 9.70 10.35
CA LEU A 227 0.43 8.87 11.44
C LEU A 227 -0.73 8.31 12.29
N ASN A 228 -0.74 7.00 12.49
CA ASN A 228 -1.84 6.25 13.10
C ASN A 228 -2.02 6.41 14.62
N SER A 229 -1.59 7.55 15.15
CA SER A 229 -1.89 8.06 16.49
C SER A 229 -3.38 8.43 16.68
N ASP A 230 -3.75 8.86 17.88
CA ASP A 230 -5.09 9.38 18.17
C ASP A 230 -5.46 10.61 17.30
N VAL A 231 -4.47 11.39 16.87
CA VAL A 231 -4.70 12.50 15.92
C VAL A 231 -5.09 11.97 14.54
N GLY A 232 -4.39 10.93 14.06
CA GLY A 232 -4.75 10.23 12.82
C GLY A 232 -6.13 9.60 12.91
N ALA A 233 -6.46 8.94 14.03
CA ALA A 233 -7.78 8.39 14.27
C ALA A 233 -8.88 9.47 14.27
N GLY A 234 -8.61 10.63 14.86
CA GLY A 234 -9.51 11.79 14.81
C GLY A 234 -9.70 12.33 13.39
N CYS A 235 -8.62 12.38 12.59
CA CYS A 235 -8.69 12.71 11.16
C CYS A 235 -9.60 11.72 10.42
N TRP A 236 -9.35 10.42 10.57
CA TRP A 236 -10.10 9.36 9.91
C TRP A 236 -11.59 9.39 10.26
N GLY A 237 -11.92 9.47 11.56
CA GLY A 237 -13.31 9.50 12.00
C GLY A 237 -14.08 10.72 11.49
N ARG A 238 -13.42 11.87 11.41
CA ARG A 238 -13.99 13.10 10.86
C ARG A 238 -14.27 12.97 9.37
N ILE A 239 -13.29 12.54 8.57
CA ILE A 239 -13.44 12.52 7.11
C ILE A 239 -14.40 11.43 6.64
N LEU A 240 -14.48 10.29 7.32
CA LEU A 240 -15.48 9.25 7.04
C LEU A 240 -16.92 9.78 7.05
N ASN A 241 -17.22 10.73 7.93
CA ASN A 241 -18.53 11.37 8.01
C ASN A 241 -18.63 12.55 7.02
N GLN A 242 -17.64 13.45 7.06
CA GLN A 242 -17.71 14.72 6.34
C GLN A 242 -17.53 14.58 4.82
N ASN A 243 -16.86 13.53 4.33
CA ASN A 243 -16.75 13.27 2.90
C ASN A 243 -18.13 13.10 2.24
N TYR A 244 -19.05 12.40 2.91
CA TYR A 244 -20.43 12.29 2.43
C TYR A 244 -21.20 13.61 2.60
N ILE A 245 -21.18 14.19 3.81
CA ILE A 245 -21.98 15.37 4.17
C ILE A 245 -21.63 16.59 3.29
N ASN A 246 -20.34 16.84 3.09
CA ASN A 246 -19.86 18.04 2.40
C ASN A 246 -19.64 17.79 0.89
N GLY A 247 -19.21 16.58 0.54
CA GLY A 247 -18.70 16.23 -0.78
C GLY A 247 -19.56 15.26 -1.58
N TYR A 248 -20.67 14.74 -1.04
CA TYR A 248 -21.48 13.70 -1.67
C TYR A 248 -20.70 12.42 -1.99
N MET A 249 -19.60 12.19 -1.27
CA MET A 249 -18.74 11.03 -1.49
C MET A 249 -19.29 9.80 -0.76
N THR A 250 -19.48 8.71 -1.49
CA THR A 250 -20.16 7.50 -0.99
C THR A 250 -19.19 6.37 -0.59
N SER A 251 -17.90 6.57 -0.80
CA SER A 251 -16.81 5.72 -0.30
C SER A 251 -15.58 6.57 0.04
N THR A 252 -14.77 6.08 0.98
CA THR A 252 -13.48 6.64 1.37
C THR A 252 -12.49 5.50 1.59
N ILE A 253 -11.32 5.59 0.97
CA ILE A 253 -10.29 4.54 0.98
C ILE A 253 -9.01 5.12 1.60
N ALA A 254 -8.56 4.54 2.71
CA ALA A 254 -7.34 4.99 3.40
C ALA A 254 -6.08 4.49 2.68
N TRP A 255 -5.14 5.39 2.40
CA TRP A 255 -3.73 5.02 2.20
C TRP A 255 -2.99 5.12 3.54
N ASN A 256 -2.45 4.05 4.11
CA ASN A 256 -2.47 2.64 3.66
C ASN A 256 -3.15 1.70 4.69
N LEU A 257 -3.29 0.40 4.37
CA LEU A 257 -3.91 -0.57 5.28
C LEU A 257 -3.14 -0.71 6.57
N VAL A 258 -1.87 -1.06 6.42
CA VAL A 258 -1.02 -1.56 7.48
C VAL A 258 0.38 -1.08 7.19
N ALA A 259 0.99 -0.45 8.19
CA ALA A 259 2.37 -0.08 8.15
C ALA A 259 3.23 -1.33 8.38
N SER A 260 3.53 -2.03 7.28
CA SER A 260 4.40 -3.21 7.21
C SER A 260 5.66 -2.94 6.37
N TYR A 261 6.21 -1.73 6.54
CA TYR A 261 7.43 -1.22 5.93
C TYR A 261 8.28 -0.55 7.02
N TYR A 262 9.57 -0.35 6.76
CA TYR A 262 10.47 0.27 7.74
C TYR A 262 10.02 1.69 8.09
N GLU A 263 9.89 2.01 9.38
CA GLU A 263 9.32 3.29 9.86
C GLU A 263 10.09 4.54 9.39
N GLN A 264 11.37 4.42 9.04
CA GLN A 264 12.19 5.54 8.56
C GLN A 264 12.06 5.78 7.04
N LEU A 265 11.32 4.94 6.32
CA LEU A 265 10.85 5.25 4.97
C LEU A 265 9.79 6.37 5.01
N PRO A 266 9.48 7.01 3.87
CA PRO A 266 8.45 8.04 3.81
C PRO A 266 7.14 7.60 4.48
N TYR A 267 6.46 8.52 5.17
CA TYR A 267 5.15 8.22 5.80
C TYR A 267 5.15 6.97 6.72
N GLY A 268 6.24 6.76 7.47
CA GLY A 268 6.33 5.74 8.52
C GLY A 268 5.10 5.73 9.43
N ARG A 269 4.50 4.55 9.61
CA ARG A 269 3.30 4.33 10.44
C ARG A 269 2.04 5.10 10.00
N CYS A 270 1.87 5.37 8.72
CA CYS A 270 0.64 5.93 8.14
C CYS A 270 -0.39 4.87 7.70
N GLY A 271 -0.39 3.68 8.31
CA GLY A 271 -1.38 2.63 8.07
C GLY A 271 -2.47 2.55 9.14
N LEU A 272 -3.62 1.95 8.87
CA LEU A 272 -4.66 1.75 9.91
C LEU A 272 -4.16 0.90 11.10
N LEU A 273 -3.18 0.02 10.86
CA LEU A 273 -2.50 -0.85 11.85
C LEU A 273 -0.97 -0.75 11.66
N THR A 274 -0.18 -1.07 12.69
CA THR A 274 1.29 -1.17 12.58
C THR A 274 1.74 -2.63 12.72
N ALA A 275 2.46 -3.18 11.74
CA ALA A 275 3.01 -4.54 11.75
C ALA A 275 4.35 -4.60 11.01
N GLN A 276 5.33 -3.86 11.52
CA GLN A 276 6.64 -3.61 10.90
C GLN A 276 7.79 -4.46 11.48
N GLU A 277 7.50 -5.46 12.32
CA GLU A 277 8.53 -6.29 12.98
C GLU A 277 8.26 -7.80 12.79
N PRO A 278 8.36 -8.34 11.57
CA PRO A 278 8.15 -9.77 11.32
C PRO A 278 9.10 -10.67 12.13
N TRP A 279 10.33 -10.20 12.42
CA TRP A 279 11.32 -10.94 13.21
C TRP A 279 10.95 -11.11 14.69
N SER A 280 10.11 -10.22 15.25
CA SER A 280 9.65 -10.30 16.64
C SER A 280 8.22 -10.84 16.75
N GLY A 281 7.44 -10.72 15.67
CA GLY A 281 6.01 -10.98 15.66
C GLY A 281 5.19 -9.87 16.32
N HIS A 282 5.81 -8.75 16.71
CA HIS A 282 5.14 -7.61 17.30
C HIS A 282 4.29 -6.86 16.26
N TYR A 283 3.09 -6.47 16.68
CA TYR A 283 2.21 -5.58 15.94
C TYR A 283 1.44 -4.70 16.93
N VAL A 284 0.89 -3.58 16.46
CA VAL A 284 0.09 -2.66 17.27
C VAL A 284 -1.24 -2.45 16.58
N VAL A 285 -2.33 -2.83 17.25
CA VAL A 285 -3.69 -2.51 16.80
C VAL A 285 -4.00 -1.08 17.22
N GLU A 286 -3.84 -0.16 16.27
CA GLU A 286 -3.90 1.28 16.51
C GLU A 286 -5.35 1.81 16.54
N SER A 287 -5.53 3.03 17.06
CA SER A 287 -6.83 3.70 17.20
C SER A 287 -7.67 3.75 15.89
N PRO A 288 -7.11 3.95 14.67
CA PRO A 288 -7.87 3.97 13.43
C PRO A 288 -8.66 2.67 13.12
N ILE A 289 -8.22 1.51 13.61
CA ILE A 289 -8.97 0.24 13.45
C ILE A 289 -10.35 0.33 14.11
N TRP A 290 -10.43 0.92 15.30
CA TRP A 290 -11.68 1.03 16.06
C TRP A 290 -12.57 2.18 15.61
N VAL A 291 -12.02 3.14 14.87
CA VAL A 291 -12.81 4.14 14.13
C VAL A 291 -13.51 3.50 12.94
N SER A 292 -12.90 2.49 12.32
CA SER A 292 -13.43 1.80 11.14
C SER A 292 -14.44 0.70 11.49
N GLY A 293 -14.28 0.03 12.65
CA GLY A 293 -15.06 -1.17 12.98
C GLY A 293 -15.32 -1.41 14.47
N ARG A 294 -15.66 -2.66 14.84
CA ARG A 294 -16.11 -3.04 16.19
C ARG A 294 -15.00 -3.69 17.02
N LYS A 295 -15.04 -3.44 18.33
CA LYS A 295 -14.11 -4.03 19.32
C LYS A 295 -14.21 -5.56 19.36
N GLY A 296 -13.11 -6.24 19.05
CA GLY A 296 -12.90 -7.67 19.29
C GLY A 296 -11.92 -7.91 20.44
N SER A 297 -11.77 -9.16 20.88
CA SER A 297 -10.72 -9.59 21.82
C SER A 297 -9.63 -10.36 21.06
N TYR A 298 -8.37 -10.05 21.34
CA TYR A 298 -7.19 -10.71 20.78
C TYR A 298 -6.13 -10.86 21.86
N SER A 299 -5.28 -11.87 21.73
CA SER A 299 -4.10 -12.04 22.60
C SER A 299 -3.13 -10.88 22.40
N LEU A 300 -2.42 -10.51 23.47
CA LEU A 300 -1.35 -9.52 23.35
C LEU A 300 -0.26 -10.04 22.40
N PRO A 301 0.23 -9.21 21.47
CA PRO A 301 1.36 -9.56 20.63
C PRO A 301 2.64 -9.73 21.46
N PRO A 302 3.66 -10.42 20.94
CA PRO A 302 5.02 -10.38 21.48
C PRO A 302 5.50 -8.95 21.70
N LYS A 303 6.49 -8.76 22.59
CA LYS A 303 7.10 -7.43 22.80
C LYS A 303 7.92 -7.02 21.58
N SER A 304 7.86 -5.74 21.23
CA SER A 304 8.73 -5.14 20.21
C SER A 304 10.20 -5.47 20.45
N GLN A 305 10.93 -5.81 19.38
CA GLN A 305 12.37 -6.02 19.39
C GLN A 305 12.99 -5.36 18.15
N PRO A 306 14.18 -4.75 18.25
CA PRO A 306 14.90 -4.25 17.08
C PRO A 306 15.35 -5.41 16.17
N PHE A 307 15.70 -5.09 14.93
CA PHE A 307 16.22 -6.08 13.98
C PHE A 307 17.45 -6.81 14.56
N PRO A 308 17.61 -8.12 14.34
CA PRO A 308 18.77 -8.89 14.80
C PRO A 308 20.12 -8.27 14.44
N LEU A 309 21.01 -8.06 15.41
CA LEU A 309 22.35 -7.50 15.17
C LEU A 309 23.26 -8.38 14.31
N SER A 310 22.95 -9.68 14.24
CA SER A 310 23.57 -10.59 13.27
C SER A 310 22.45 -11.22 12.47
N TYR A 311 22.55 -11.11 11.14
CA TYR A 311 21.59 -11.67 10.19
C TYR A 311 22.34 -12.33 9.03
N LYS A 312 21.83 -13.48 8.62
CA LYS A 312 22.34 -14.25 7.49
C LYS A 312 21.19 -14.71 6.62
N ASP A 313 21.39 -14.68 5.32
CA ASP A 313 20.52 -15.32 4.35
C ASP A 313 21.38 -15.90 3.23
N ASP A 314 21.31 -17.22 3.05
CA ASP A 314 22.01 -17.93 1.97
C ASP A 314 21.15 -18.06 0.71
N PHE A 315 19.87 -17.65 0.79
CA PHE A 315 18.85 -17.76 -0.25
C PHE A 315 18.57 -19.18 -0.76
N ASN A 316 18.98 -20.22 -0.02
CA ASN A 316 18.81 -21.63 -0.40
C ASN A 316 17.38 -22.12 -0.22
N VAL A 317 16.46 -21.61 -1.05
CA VAL A 317 15.04 -21.93 -1.02
C VAL A 317 14.59 -22.43 -2.41
N ASP A 318 14.30 -23.73 -2.51
CA ASP A 318 13.92 -24.38 -3.77
C ASP A 318 12.54 -23.95 -4.28
N TYR A 319 11.56 -23.87 -3.37
CA TYR A 319 10.18 -23.47 -3.67
C TYR A 319 9.72 -22.38 -2.69
N PRO A 320 10.15 -21.12 -2.91
CA PRO A 320 9.80 -20.02 -2.03
C PRO A 320 8.31 -19.70 -2.16
N PHE A 321 7.67 -19.35 -1.04
CA PHE A 321 6.24 -19.03 -1.02
C PHE A 321 5.95 -17.63 -1.61
N PHE A 322 6.89 -16.71 -1.49
CA PHE A 322 6.89 -15.38 -2.11
C PHE A 322 8.09 -15.28 -3.07
N SER A 323 8.02 -14.38 -4.06
CA SER A 323 9.07 -14.26 -5.09
C SER A 323 10.40 -13.67 -4.57
N GLU A 324 10.40 -13.00 -3.42
CA GLU A 324 11.55 -12.30 -2.85
C GLU A 324 11.88 -12.83 -1.44
N ALA A 325 13.15 -12.73 -1.05
CA ALA A 325 13.63 -13.06 0.29
C ALA A 325 13.05 -12.13 1.37
N PRO A 326 12.80 -12.62 2.60
CA PRO A 326 12.18 -11.80 3.63
C PRO A 326 13.06 -10.63 4.07
N ASN A 327 12.42 -9.52 4.42
CA ASN A 327 13.01 -8.28 4.98
C ASN A 327 13.85 -7.43 4.01
N PHE A 328 14.20 -7.95 2.84
CA PHE A 328 14.67 -7.11 1.74
C PHE A 328 13.51 -6.24 1.27
N ALA A 329 13.80 -4.96 1.07
CA ALA A 329 12.84 -3.96 0.64
C ALA A 329 13.42 -3.18 -0.52
N ASP A 330 13.07 -3.60 -1.72
CA ASP A 330 13.53 -3.00 -2.97
C ASP A 330 13.11 -1.52 -3.07
N GLN A 331 14.08 -0.62 -3.24
CA GLN A 331 13.82 0.82 -3.37
C GLN A 331 14.02 1.34 -4.81
N THR A 332 14.74 0.58 -5.64
CA THR A 332 14.85 0.75 -7.09
C THR A 332 15.35 -0.57 -7.68
N GLY A 333 14.77 -1.04 -8.79
CA GLY A 333 15.03 -2.40 -9.26
C GLY A 333 14.08 -3.40 -8.60
N VAL A 334 14.13 -4.66 -9.03
CA VAL A 334 13.34 -5.75 -8.43
C VAL A 334 14.29 -6.93 -8.21
N PHE A 335 14.25 -7.54 -7.03
CA PHE A 335 15.11 -8.62 -6.59
C PHE A 335 14.26 -9.87 -6.32
N GLU A 336 14.56 -10.98 -7.00
CA GLU A 336 13.77 -12.22 -6.89
C GLU A 336 14.67 -13.41 -6.53
N TYR A 337 14.12 -14.40 -5.82
CA TYR A 337 14.77 -15.70 -5.70
C TYR A 337 15.04 -16.28 -7.09
N PHE A 338 16.24 -16.80 -7.30
CA PHE A 338 16.67 -17.33 -8.58
C PHE A 338 17.37 -18.69 -8.41
N MET A 339 16.89 -19.69 -9.14
CA MET A 339 17.54 -21.00 -9.24
C MET A 339 18.29 -21.11 -10.56
N ASN A 340 19.61 -21.26 -10.49
CA ASN A 340 20.44 -21.57 -11.65
C ASN A 340 20.56 -23.09 -11.83
N ILE A 341 19.78 -23.68 -12.74
CA ILE A 341 19.79 -25.13 -12.99
C ILE A 341 21.09 -25.63 -13.64
N GLU A 342 21.88 -24.74 -14.23
CA GLU A 342 23.17 -25.08 -14.85
C GLU A 342 24.31 -25.14 -13.83
N ASP A 343 24.11 -24.58 -12.64
CA ASP A 343 25.08 -24.63 -11.54
C ASP A 343 24.66 -25.69 -10.50
N PRO A 344 25.31 -26.87 -10.49
CA PRO A 344 25.05 -27.89 -9.47
C PRO A 344 25.81 -27.60 -8.15
N GLY A 345 26.59 -26.53 -8.09
CA GLY A 345 27.49 -26.17 -7.00
C GLY A 345 26.89 -25.19 -5.99
N GLU A 346 27.75 -24.32 -5.44
CA GLU A 346 27.43 -23.47 -4.28
C GLU A 346 26.49 -22.31 -4.61
N HIS A 347 26.39 -21.87 -5.87
CA HIS A 347 25.56 -20.73 -6.29
C HIS A 347 24.27 -21.16 -7.02
N ARG A 348 23.78 -22.37 -6.74
CA ARG A 348 22.55 -22.87 -7.35
C ARG A 348 21.33 -22.01 -7.02
N PHE A 349 21.25 -21.49 -5.80
CA PHE A 349 20.19 -20.60 -5.34
C PHE A 349 20.79 -19.25 -4.97
N THR A 350 20.22 -18.18 -5.51
CA THR A 350 20.68 -16.81 -5.29
C THR A 350 19.48 -15.87 -5.22
N LEU A 351 19.72 -14.62 -4.82
CA LEU A 351 18.80 -13.51 -5.03
C LEU A 351 19.27 -12.71 -6.25
N ARG A 352 18.40 -12.42 -7.20
CA ARG A 352 18.79 -11.81 -8.49
C ARG A 352 18.05 -10.50 -8.74
N GLN A 353 18.79 -9.46 -9.10
CA GLN A 353 18.20 -8.24 -9.68
C GLN A 353 17.71 -8.55 -11.11
N VAL A 354 16.41 -8.43 -11.38
CA VAL A 354 15.78 -8.93 -12.61
C VAL A 354 15.40 -7.87 -13.63
N LEU A 355 15.49 -6.58 -13.34
CA LEU A 355 15.21 -5.56 -14.33
C LEU A 355 16.42 -5.32 -15.23
N ASN A 356 16.19 -5.21 -16.55
CA ASN A 356 17.21 -4.93 -17.55
C ASN A 356 17.11 -3.53 -18.17
N GLN A 357 16.11 -2.75 -17.74
CA GLN A 357 15.90 -1.37 -18.14
C GLN A 357 15.08 -0.63 -17.08
N ARG A 358 15.17 0.70 -17.08
CA ARG A 358 14.37 1.54 -16.19
C ARG A 358 12.87 1.42 -16.53
N PRO A 359 11.97 1.34 -15.52
CA PRO A 359 10.52 1.42 -15.71
C PRO A 359 10.05 2.76 -16.27
N ILE A 360 8.77 2.84 -16.62
CA ILE A 360 8.03 4.10 -16.67
C ILE A 360 7.73 4.50 -15.23
N THR A 361 8.45 5.50 -14.74
CA THR A 361 8.56 5.77 -13.30
C THR A 361 7.44 6.67 -12.79
N TRP A 362 6.91 6.36 -11.61
CA TRP A 362 6.02 7.24 -10.85
C TRP A 362 6.83 8.21 -9.98
N ALA A 363 7.75 7.66 -9.18
CA ALA A 363 8.71 8.41 -8.41
C ALA A 363 9.96 8.77 -9.23
N ALA A 364 10.93 9.40 -8.57
CA ALA A 364 12.27 9.61 -9.10
C ALA A 364 13.19 8.45 -8.71
N ASP A 365 12.99 7.28 -9.32
CA ASP A 365 13.82 6.08 -9.12
C ASP A 365 15.32 6.40 -9.27
N ALA A 366 16.15 5.74 -8.47
CA ALA A 366 17.59 5.91 -8.54
C ALA A 366 18.16 5.41 -9.89
N SER A 367 19.38 5.84 -10.22
CA SER A 367 20.10 5.29 -11.39
C SER A 367 20.65 3.89 -11.14
N ASN A 368 20.90 3.58 -9.87
CA ASN A 368 21.40 2.32 -9.36
C ASN A 368 20.23 1.55 -8.78
N THR A 369 20.21 0.22 -8.95
CA THR A 369 19.25 -0.59 -8.20
C THR A 369 19.74 -0.76 -6.78
N ILE A 370 18.82 -0.89 -5.84
CA ILE A 370 19.13 -1.03 -4.42
C ILE A 370 17.95 -1.66 -3.68
N SER A 371 18.27 -2.67 -2.87
CA SER A 371 17.38 -3.28 -1.87
C SER A 371 17.98 -3.09 -0.50
N ILE A 372 17.19 -2.59 0.45
CA ILE A 372 17.63 -2.29 1.82
C ILE A 372 17.12 -3.33 2.82
N ILE A 373 17.87 -3.54 3.90
CA ILE A 373 17.50 -4.47 4.98
C ILE A 373 18.09 -4.03 6.32
N GLY A 374 17.37 -4.31 7.41
CA GLY A 374 17.91 -4.24 8.77
C GLY A 374 17.29 -3.14 9.64
N ASP A 375 18.11 -2.54 10.51
CA ASP A 375 17.71 -1.44 11.39
C ASP A 375 18.45 -0.16 11.00
N TYR A 376 17.70 0.92 10.75
CA TYR A 376 18.26 2.23 10.41
C TYR A 376 19.24 2.78 11.47
N LYS A 377 19.20 2.26 12.70
CA LYS A 377 20.08 2.65 13.80
C LYS A 377 21.42 1.90 13.84
N TRP A 378 21.65 0.95 12.94
CA TRP A 378 22.91 0.20 12.92
C TRP A 378 24.11 1.08 12.65
N LEU A 379 25.17 0.86 13.41
CA LEU A 379 26.51 1.38 13.13
C LEU A 379 27.28 0.36 12.27
N GLY A 380 27.75 0.81 11.11
CA GLY A 380 28.62 0.04 10.22
C GLY A 380 30.04 0.61 10.23
N TYR A 381 31.04 -0.26 10.32
CA TYR A 381 32.46 0.14 10.26
C TYR A 381 33.16 -0.45 9.05
N PHE A 382 32.93 -1.74 8.77
CA PHE A 382 33.65 -2.48 7.74
C PHE A 382 32.71 -3.25 6.84
N CYS A 383 33.08 -3.38 5.58
CA CYS A 383 32.41 -4.26 4.65
C CYS A 383 33.43 -5.15 3.93
N SER A 384 33.05 -6.39 3.65
CA SER A 384 33.79 -7.36 2.82
C SER A 384 32.89 -7.99 1.75
N GLY A 385 33.45 -8.30 0.58
CA GLY A 385 32.69 -8.84 -0.54
C GLY A 385 33.52 -9.73 -1.45
N LYS A 386 32.89 -10.81 -1.92
CA LYS A 386 33.48 -11.78 -2.85
C LYS A 386 32.69 -11.78 -4.16
N LEU A 387 33.37 -12.14 -5.25
CA LEU A 387 32.75 -12.45 -6.54
C LEU A 387 33.27 -13.81 -6.99
N ASN A 388 32.37 -14.79 -7.11
CA ASN A 388 32.70 -16.19 -7.44
C ASN A 388 33.83 -16.70 -6.51
N ASP A 389 33.59 -16.62 -5.21
CA ASP A 389 34.52 -16.95 -4.11
C ASP A 389 35.84 -16.17 -4.03
N LYS A 390 36.13 -15.30 -4.99
CA LYS A 390 37.31 -14.46 -4.97
C LYS A 390 37.02 -13.15 -4.24
N SER A 391 37.74 -12.88 -3.15
CA SER A 391 37.66 -11.60 -2.45
C SER A 391 37.94 -10.43 -3.42
N LEU A 392 36.96 -9.54 -3.56
CA LEU A 392 37.11 -8.29 -4.31
C LEU A 392 37.60 -7.16 -3.41
N TRP A 393 37.04 -7.10 -2.20
CA TRP A 393 37.37 -6.12 -1.17
C TRP A 393 37.16 -6.76 0.20
N THR A 394 37.96 -6.35 1.17
CA THR A 394 37.95 -6.91 2.52
C THR A 394 38.26 -5.80 3.50
N ASP A 395 37.45 -5.73 4.56
CA ASP A 395 37.58 -4.77 5.66
C ASP A 395 37.67 -3.30 5.18
N ILE A 396 36.88 -2.96 4.17
CA ILE A 396 36.81 -1.57 3.69
C ILE A 396 36.06 -0.74 4.73
N LEU A 397 36.72 0.32 5.21
CA LEU A 397 36.12 1.28 6.13
C LEU A 397 34.98 2.03 5.41
N VAL A 398 33.79 2.06 6.01
CA VAL A 398 32.63 2.82 5.53
C VAL A 398 32.45 4.04 6.44
N PRO A 399 33.01 5.23 6.10
CA PRO A 399 32.99 6.39 6.99
C PRO A 399 31.62 7.10 7.05
N PHE A 400 30.72 6.82 6.09
CA PHE A 400 29.38 7.40 6.00
C PHE A 400 28.45 6.48 5.19
N PRO A 401 27.14 6.41 5.50
CA PRO A 401 26.48 7.05 6.63
C PRO A 401 26.88 6.45 7.98
N LYS A 402 26.83 7.25 9.06
CA LYS A 402 27.17 6.77 10.41
C LYS A 402 26.20 5.72 10.91
N ASN A 403 24.91 5.90 10.60
CA ASN A 403 23.87 4.91 10.83
C ASN A 403 23.11 4.66 9.53
N GLY A 404 22.58 3.46 9.34
CA GLY A 404 21.67 3.18 8.23
C GLY A 404 21.41 1.69 8.05
N TRP A 405 20.72 1.37 6.97
CA TRP A 405 20.48 -0.01 6.56
C TRP A 405 21.69 -0.62 5.88
N ALA A 406 21.77 -1.95 5.90
CA ALA A 406 22.56 -2.67 4.91
C ALA A 406 21.82 -2.66 3.58
N ALA A 407 22.55 -2.76 2.47
CA ALA A 407 21.94 -2.78 1.15
C ALA A 407 22.75 -3.60 0.15
N ILE A 408 22.04 -4.17 -0.81
CA ILE A 408 22.60 -4.81 -2.01
C ILE A 408 22.04 -4.11 -3.25
N GLY A 409 22.76 -4.16 -4.36
CA GLY A 409 22.34 -3.46 -5.56
C GLY A 409 23.36 -3.49 -6.68
N THR A 410 22.99 -2.91 -7.81
CA THR A 410 23.81 -2.88 -9.03
C THR A 410 24.03 -1.46 -9.50
N HIS A 411 25.08 -1.24 -10.31
CA HIS A 411 25.41 0.10 -10.78
C HIS A 411 24.33 0.69 -11.70
N SER A 412 23.62 -0.18 -12.41
CA SER A 412 22.48 0.14 -13.26
C SER A 412 21.46 -1.00 -13.21
N PHE A 413 20.49 -1.05 -14.11
CA PHE A 413 19.55 -2.18 -14.24
C PHE A 413 20.22 -3.37 -14.95
N GLU A 414 21.39 -3.80 -14.48
CA GLU A 414 22.09 -4.98 -14.99
C GLU A 414 21.75 -6.20 -14.13
N PHE A 415 21.72 -7.38 -14.75
CA PHE A 415 21.51 -8.62 -14.01
C PHE A 415 22.69 -8.89 -13.08
N ALA A 416 22.41 -9.05 -11.79
CA ALA A 416 23.37 -9.53 -10.81
C ALA A 416 22.71 -10.54 -9.88
N GLN A 417 23.49 -11.52 -9.43
CA GLN A 417 23.09 -12.54 -8.47
C GLN A 417 23.87 -12.31 -7.17
N PHE A 418 23.19 -12.47 -6.05
CA PHE A 418 23.73 -12.29 -4.70
C PHE A 418 23.45 -13.55 -3.90
N ASP A 419 24.41 -13.96 -3.09
CA ASP A 419 24.30 -15.12 -2.20
C ASP A 419 25.09 -14.88 -0.92
N ASN A 420 24.87 -15.75 0.07
CA ASN A 420 25.60 -15.73 1.34
C ASN A 420 25.61 -14.34 2.03
N PHE A 421 24.46 -13.65 2.03
CA PHE A 421 24.34 -12.35 2.66
C PHE A 421 24.58 -12.48 4.17
N HIS A 422 25.45 -11.63 4.71
CA HIS A 422 25.79 -11.60 6.12
C HIS A 422 26.00 -10.17 6.58
N VAL A 423 25.34 -9.81 7.67
CA VAL A 423 25.57 -8.54 8.37
C VAL A 423 25.82 -8.79 9.85
N GLU A 424 26.83 -8.11 10.38
CA GLU A 424 27.10 -7.97 11.81
C GLU A 424 27.14 -6.48 12.14
N ALA A 425 26.16 -6.03 12.91
CA ALA A 425 25.96 -4.64 13.25
C ALA A 425 26.21 -4.37 14.74
N ALA A 426 26.64 -3.15 15.04
CA ALA A 426 26.68 -2.60 16.40
C ALA A 426 25.53 -1.61 16.62
N ARG A 427 25.20 -1.36 17.90
CA ARG A 427 24.23 -0.33 18.31
C ARG A 427 24.91 0.93 18.79
#